data_AF-A0A090WJ12-F1
#
_entry.id   AF-A0A090WJ12-F1
#
_cell.length_a   1.000
_cell.length_b   1.000
_cell.length_c   1.000
_cell.angle_alpha   90.00
_cell.angle_beta   90.00
_cell.angle_gamma   90.00
#
_symmetry.space_group_name_H-M   'P 1'
#
loop_
_entity.id
_entity.type
_entity.pdbx_description
1 polymer ?
#
loop_
_entity_poly.entity_id
_entity_poly.type
_entity_poly.pdbx_seq_one_letter_code
_entity_poly.pdbx_strand_id
1 'polypeptide(L)'
;MGHGHFDRLTLSVYDHGNEIIPDYGAARFLNIETKRGGRYLPENKTYAQHTIAHGAVVLDQKSQYKGNVKYSEEHVSQLVKNDMSNDRLQVTIAADTMAYDGSKLSRSITMVNDADITNRPFIIDLYHVDSNTGHQMDLNYPFFGDIIDTQFDYNRPVNKTVLGTDNGYNHLEVLAKGSPKPNSTNSQFTFLQAQRFYSITSVTDPSTELFITQTGANDPEFNLNLQRQYLIRQPSGSKNHTFVNIIEPHGFFNPIQETVTFPKSAFSELTHEQQGDYDVVTFKIGEENYLYTLSRSVMAKTIIQ
;
A
#
# COMPACT_ATOMS: atom_id res chain seq x y z
N MET A 1 -16.09 10.81 16.71
CA MET A 1 -15.79 12.12 16.12
C MET A 1 -15.92 12.09 14.61
N GLY A 2 -16.42 13.15 13.97
CA GLY A 2 -16.70 13.19 12.52
C GLY A 2 -15.52 13.47 11.57
N HIS A 3 -14.29 13.59 12.07
CA HIS A 3 -13.09 13.88 11.27
C HIS A 3 -12.20 12.68 11.00
N GLY A 4 -12.48 11.52 11.62
CA GLY A 4 -11.73 10.29 11.34
C GLY A 4 -11.97 9.78 9.92
N HIS A 5 -11.02 9.00 9.42
CA HIS A 5 -11.10 8.29 8.15
C HIS A 5 -11.36 6.78 8.41
N PHE A 6 -11.66 6.02 7.36
CA PHE A 6 -11.90 4.57 7.41
C PHE A 6 -10.64 3.81 6.99
N ASP A 7 -9.55 3.96 7.74
CA ASP A 7 -8.19 3.69 7.30
C ASP A 7 -7.35 2.94 8.37
N ARG A 8 -7.98 2.07 9.16
CA ARG A 8 -7.26 1.25 10.14
C ARG A 8 -6.15 0.46 9.45
N LEU A 9 -5.01 0.40 10.13
CA LEU A 9 -3.77 -0.25 9.67
C LEU A 9 -3.18 0.39 8.40
N THR A 10 -3.49 1.66 8.09
CA THR A 10 -2.84 2.42 7.01
C THR A 10 -1.33 2.55 7.21
N LEU A 11 -0.60 2.73 6.11
CA LEU A 11 0.85 2.99 6.08
C LEU A 11 1.10 4.30 5.35
N SER A 12 1.90 5.16 5.96
CA SER A 12 2.52 6.31 5.30
C SER A 12 4.04 6.20 5.41
N VAL A 13 4.75 6.54 4.34
CA VAL A 13 6.22 6.43 4.27
C VAL A 13 6.81 7.79 3.95
N TYR A 14 7.83 8.17 4.73
CA TYR A 14 8.61 9.38 4.52
C TYR A 14 10.06 9.00 4.29
N ASP A 15 10.67 9.57 3.26
CA ASP A 15 12.10 9.47 2.99
C ASP A 15 12.58 10.74 2.31
N HIS A 16 13.84 11.09 2.53
CA HIS A 16 14.50 12.25 1.93
C HIS A 16 13.71 13.57 2.11
N GLY A 17 13.06 13.74 3.26
CA GLY A 17 12.26 14.94 3.57
C GLY A 17 10.94 15.05 2.80
N ASN A 18 10.46 13.97 2.19
CA ASN A 18 9.26 13.93 1.37
C ASN A 18 8.31 12.79 1.76
N GLU A 19 7.01 12.98 1.52
CA GLU A 19 5.98 11.94 1.62
C GLU A 19 6.04 11.01 0.40
N ILE A 20 6.58 9.81 0.57
CA ILE A 20 6.75 8.84 -0.52
C ILE A 20 5.47 8.05 -0.76
N ILE A 21 4.85 7.60 0.33
CA ILE A 21 3.52 7.02 0.35
C ILE A 21 2.68 7.93 1.25
N PRO A 22 2.00 8.94 0.69
CA PRO A 22 1.26 9.94 1.45
C PRO A 22 -0.08 9.39 1.96
N ASP A 23 -0.61 10.02 2.99
CA ASP A 23 -2.05 9.99 3.26
C ASP A 23 -2.74 11.11 2.43
N TYR A 24 -3.97 10.91 1.96
CA TYR A 24 -4.66 11.94 1.19
C TYR A 24 -4.99 13.18 2.03
N GLY A 25 -5.25 13.00 3.33
CA GLY A 25 -5.77 14.06 4.19
C GLY A 25 -7.19 14.46 3.80
N ALA A 26 -7.54 15.75 3.95
CA ALA A 26 -8.89 16.22 3.72
C ALA A 26 -9.09 16.86 2.34
N ALA A 27 -10.25 16.64 1.72
CA ALA A 27 -10.67 17.44 0.56
C ALA A 27 -11.21 18.79 1.04
N ARG A 28 -10.30 19.76 1.21
CA ARG A 28 -10.61 21.09 1.73
C ARG A 28 -9.58 22.13 1.31
N PHE A 29 -10.06 23.29 0.88
CA PHE A 29 -9.23 24.46 0.60
C PHE A 29 -9.42 25.51 1.70
N LEU A 30 -8.53 25.53 2.70
CA LEU A 30 -8.70 26.38 3.87
C LEU A 30 -8.79 27.87 3.50
N ASN A 31 -9.87 28.53 3.94
CA ASN A 31 -10.15 29.96 3.72
C ASN A 31 -10.26 30.41 2.25
N ILE A 32 -10.38 29.48 1.30
CA ILE A 32 -10.65 29.81 -0.10
C ILE A 32 -12.16 29.86 -0.30
N GLU A 33 -12.72 31.08 -0.37
CA GLU A 33 -14.17 31.31 -0.43
C GLU A 33 -14.81 30.64 -1.66
N THR A 34 -14.14 30.69 -2.81
CA THR A 34 -14.60 30.09 -4.07
C THR A 34 -14.64 28.56 -4.04
N LYS A 35 -14.01 27.93 -3.02
CA LYS A 35 -14.08 26.49 -2.75
C LYS A 35 -14.98 26.24 -1.54
N ARG A 36 -16.28 26.52 -1.73
CA ARG A 36 -17.37 26.34 -0.73
C ARG A 36 -17.10 27.04 0.61
N GLY A 37 -16.61 28.28 0.58
CA GLY A 37 -16.35 29.06 1.79
C GLY A 37 -15.22 28.50 2.66
N GLY A 38 -14.32 27.71 2.07
CA GLY A 38 -13.22 27.03 2.77
C GLY A 38 -13.64 25.92 3.74
N ARG A 39 -14.84 25.38 3.57
CA ARG A 39 -15.35 24.21 4.31
C ARG A 39 -14.86 22.91 3.68
N TYR A 40 -15.08 21.78 4.36
CA TYR A 40 -14.91 20.47 3.74
C TYR A 40 -15.81 20.36 2.50
N LEU A 41 -15.23 19.86 1.42
CA LEU A 41 -15.92 19.66 0.16
C LEU A 41 -16.74 18.35 0.21
N PRO A 42 -17.73 18.15 -0.69
CA PRO A 42 -18.44 16.87 -0.81
C PRO A 42 -17.49 15.67 -0.96
N GLU A 43 -16.39 15.86 -1.68
CA GLU A 43 -15.35 14.87 -1.95
C GLU A 43 -14.62 14.42 -0.69
N ASN A 44 -14.72 15.17 0.41
CA ASN A 44 -14.20 14.70 1.68
C ASN A 44 -14.96 13.46 2.17
N LYS A 45 -16.27 13.45 1.93
CA LYS A 45 -17.16 12.33 2.30
C LYS A 45 -17.20 11.23 1.24
N THR A 46 -17.02 11.58 -0.04
CA THR A 46 -17.14 10.61 -1.14
C THR A 46 -15.81 10.04 -1.61
N TYR A 47 -14.68 10.62 -1.20
CA TYR A 47 -13.33 10.11 -1.49
C TYR A 47 -12.42 10.10 -0.26
N ALA A 48 -12.08 11.28 0.28
CA ALA A 48 -10.95 11.44 1.21
C ALA A 48 -11.03 10.58 2.48
N GLN A 49 -12.24 10.31 2.98
CA GLN A 49 -12.45 9.48 4.17
C GLN A 49 -12.47 7.97 3.88
N HIS A 50 -12.64 7.55 2.62
CA HIS A 50 -12.82 6.14 2.28
C HIS A 50 -11.51 5.37 2.24
N THR A 51 -11.55 4.08 2.61
CA THR A 51 -10.37 3.22 2.72
C THR A 51 -9.51 3.18 1.46
N ILE A 52 -10.13 3.24 0.27
CA ILE A 52 -9.41 3.21 -1.01
C ILE A 52 -8.50 4.43 -1.23
N ALA A 53 -8.71 5.55 -0.53
CA ALA A 53 -7.82 6.72 -0.58
C ALA A 53 -6.54 6.54 0.25
N HIS A 54 -6.40 5.42 0.98
CA HIS A 54 -5.36 5.20 1.98
C HIS A 54 -4.52 3.97 1.64
N GLY A 55 -3.37 3.87 2.31
CA GLY A 55 -2.45 2.75 2.19
C GLY A 55 -2.92 1.49 2.91
N ALA A 56 -4.18 1.08 2.81
CA ALA A 56 -4.79 -0.01 3.58
C ALA A 56 -5.55 -1.01 2.68
N VAL A 57 -5.85 -2.20 3.23
CA VAL A 57 -6.64 -3.21 2.51
C VAL A 57 -8.13 -2.82 2.46
N VAL A 58 -8.73 -3.01 1.29
CA VAL A 58 -10.16 -2.85 1.03
C VAL A 58 -10.76 -4.19 0.62
N LEU A 59 -11.83 -4.63 1.29
CA LEU A 59 -12.60 -5.81 0.90
C LEU A 59 -13.85 -5.41 0.10
N ASP A 60 -14.05 -6.06 -1.05
CA ASP A 60 -15.22 -5.92 -1.94
C ASP A 60 -15.56 -4.47 -2.31
N GLN A 61 -14.54 -3.62 -2.45
CA GLN A 61 -14.67 -2.18 -2.72
C GLN A 61 -15.54 -1.44 -1.69
N LYS A 62 -15.57 -1.94 -0.44
CA LYS A 62 -16.29 -1.33 0.67
C LYS A 62 -15.31 -0.72 1.64
N SER A 63 -15.61 0.47 2.13
CA SER A 63 -14.82 1.05 3.21
C SER A 63 -14.96 0.23 4.48
N GLN A 64 -13.88 0.20 5.25
CA GLN A 64 -13.88 -0.34 6.61
C GLN A 64 -15.03 0.26 7.42
N TYR A 65 -15.57 -0.54 8.33
CA TYR A 65 -16.71 -0.18 9.17
C TYR A 65 -17.95 0.25 8.37
N LYS A 66 -18.07 -0.21 7.12
CA LYS A 66 -19.15 0.13 6.18
C LYS A 66 -19.25 1.63 5.90
N GLY A 67 -18.17 2.38 6.09
CA GLY A 67 -18.18 3.85 6.02
C GLY A 67 -19.05 4.51 7.10
N ASN A 68 -19.34 3.81 8.21
CA ASN A 68 -20.19 4.31 9.28
C ASN A 68 -19.34 4.82 10.45
N VAL A 69 -19.36 6.14 10.64
CA VAL A 69 -18.60 6.84 11.69
C VAL A 69 -18.97 6.37 13.11
N LYS A 70 -20.26 6.15 13.40
CA LYS A 70 -20.69 5.71 14.73
C LYS A 70 -20.18 4.31 15.03
N TYR A 71 -20.30 3.40 14.06
CA TYR A 71 -19.81 2.03 14.20
C TYR A 71 -18.28 1.98 14.32
N SER A 72 -17.55 2.80 13.56
CA SER A 72 -16.08 2.85 13.66
C SER A 72 -15.56 3.40 14.98
N GLU A 73 -16.35 4.23 15.68
CA GLU A 73 -16.01 4.75 17.01
C GLU A 73 -16.20 3.73 18.13
N GLU A 74 -17.08 2.75 17.94
CA GLU A 74 -17.35 1.69 18.92
C GLU A 74 -16.22 0.63 18.94
N HIS A 75 -15.27 0.73 18.00
CA HIS A 75 -14.24 -0.28 17.76
C HIS A 75 -12.84 0.32 17.59
N VAL A 76 -11.84 -0.43 18.06
CA VAL A 76 -10.43 -0.02 17.99
C VAL A 76 -9.57 -1.21 17.57
N SER A 77 -8.64 -0.96 16.65
CA SER A 77 -7.61 -1.92 16.26
C SER A 77 -6.67 -2.18 17.45
N GLN A 78 -6.20 -3.41 17.57
CA GLN A 78 -5.36 -3.84 18.69
C GLN A 78 -3.90 -3.85 18.26
N LEU A 79 -3.03 -3.23 19.06
CA LEU A 79 -1.60 -3.41 18.94
C LEU A 79 -1.22 -4.82 19.38
N VAL A 80 -0.56 -5.58 18.51
CA VAL A 80 -0.09 -6.95 18.79
C VAL A 80 1.35 -6.94 19.27
N LYS A 81 2.23 -6.21 18.55
CA LYS A 81 3.65 -6.06 18.90
C LYS A 81 4.15 -4.70 18.46
N ASN A 82 4.99 -4.09 19.27
CA ASN A 82 5.80 -2.93 18.89
C ASN A 82 7.20 -3.14 19.46
N ASP A 83 8.18 -3.29 18.59
CA ASP A 83 9.58 -3.44 18.97
C ASP A 83 10.43 -2.49 18.14
N MET A 84 10.86 -1.42 18.80
CA MET A 84 11.72 -0.37 18.26
C MET A 84 13.12 -0.41 18.91
N SER A 85 13.41 -1.45 19.69
CA SER A 85 14.62 -1.52 20.52
C SER A 85 15.88 -1.90 19.75
N ASN A 86 15.70 -2.48 18.55
CA ASN A 86 16.77 -2.93 17.69
C ASN A 86 16.87 -2.01 16.46
N ASP A 87 17.98 -1.27 16.35
CA ASP A 87 18.22 -0.34 15.24
C ASP A 87 18.35 -1.04 13.88
N ARG A 88 18.62 -2.35 13.84
CA ARG A 88 18.68 -3.16 12.63
C ARG A 88 17.29 -3.57 12.15
N LEU A 89 16.38 -3.90 13.08
CA LEU A 89 15.05 -4.39 12.80
C LEU A 89 14.03 -3.75 13.73
N GLN A 90 13.18 -2.89 13.18
CA GLN A 90 12.09 -2.24 13.90
C GLN A 90 10.76 -2.76 13.37
N VAL A 91 9.88 -3.27 14.23
CA VAL A 91 8.64 -3.93 13.82
C VAL A 91 7.44 -3.42 14.61
N THR A 92 6.35 -3.15 13.88
CA THR A 92 5.02 -2.91 14.46
C THR A 92 4.02 -3.87 13.83
N ILE A 93 3.23 -4.52 14.68
CA ILE A 93 2.15 -5.43 14.29
C ILE A 93 0.87 -4.98 14.97
N ALA A 94 -0.19 -4.80 14.19
CA ALA A 94 -1.52 -4.51 14.72
C ALA A 94 -2.60 -5.29 13.95
N ALA A 95 -3.74 -5.51 14.59
CA ALA A 95 -4.84 -6.28 14.03
C ALA A 95 -6.19 -5.59 14.24
N ASP A 96 -7.13 -5.83 13.33
CA ASP A 96 -8.50 -5.35 13.39
C ASP A 96 -9.46 -6.48 13.01
N THR A 97 -10.43 -6.77 13.89
CA THR A 97 -11.43 -7.83 13.70
C THR A 97 -12.83 -7.29 13.45
N MET A 98 -12.99 -5.96 13.36
CA MET A 98 -14.28 -5.29 13.32
C MET A 98 -14.45 -4.42 12.06
N ALA A 99 -13.37 -4.12 11.34
CA ALA A 99 -13.38 -3.35 10.10
C ALA A 99 -14.26 -3.98 9.01
N TYR A 100 -14.31 -5.31 8.94
CA TYR A 100 -15.17 -6.06 8.03
C TYR A 100 -15.78 -7.25 8.77
N ASP A 101 -17.10 -7.44 8.62
CA ASP A 101 -17.83 -8.49 9.32
C ASP A 101 -17.29 -9.88 8.91
N GLY A 102 -16.85 -10.68 9.90
CA GLY A 102 -16.36 -12.03 9.65
C GLY A 102 -14.95 -12.11 9.05
N SER A 103 -14.21 -11.01 9.05
CA SER A 103 -12.80 -10.97 8.63
C SER A 103 -11.90 -10.41 9.72
N LYS A 104 -10.69 -10.95 9.80
CA LYS A 104 -9.59 -10.42 10.60
C LYS A 104 -8.54 -9.85 9.65
N LEU A 105 -8.20 -8.59 9.88
CA LEU A 105 -7.07 -7.92 9.27
C LEU A 105 -5.91 -7.91 10.27
N SER A 106 -4.69 -8.14 9.78
CA SER A 106 -3.48 -7.93 10.56
C SER A 106 -2.41 -7.35 9.65
N ARG A 107 -1.65 -6.37 10.13
CA ARG A 107 -0.53 -5.80 9.37
C ARG A 107 0.72 -5.79 10.21
N SER A 108 1.81 -6.29 9.65
CA SER A 108 3.16 -6.16 10.17
C SER A 108 3.97 -5.28 9.25
N ILE A 109 4.52 -4.21 9.80
CA ILE A 109 5.47 -3.33 9.11
C ILE A 109 6.80 -3.51 9.81
N THR A 110 7.80 -3.99 9.07
CA THR A 110 9.16 -4.16 9.56
C THR A 110 10.11 -3.28 8.74
N MET A 111 10.77 -2.33 9.39
CA MET A 111 11.87 -1.59 8.80
C MET A 111 13.17 -2.34 9.04
N VAL A 112 13.87 -2.66 7.95
CA VAL A 112 15.17 -3.31 7.97
C VAL A 112 16.23 -2.26 7.66
N ASN A 113 17.12 -2.03 8.60
CA ASN A 113 18.24 -1.10 8.48
C ASN A 113 19.54 -1.87 8.66
N ASP A 114 19.99 -2.49 7.57
CA ASP A 114 21.18 -3.31 7.56
C ASP A 114 22.04 -2.98 6.34
N ALA A 115 23.18 -2.34 6.61
CA ALA A 115 24.12 -1.86 5.59
C ALA A 115 24.79 -3.00 4.83
N ASP A 116 24.83 -4.22 5.39
CA ASP A 116 25.37 -5.41 4.71
C ASP A 116 24.37 -5.95 3.67
N ILE A 117 23.08 -5.61 3.79
CA ILE A 117 22.01 -6.03 2.88
C ILE A 117 21.77 -4.97 1.80
N THR A 118 21.56 -3.72 2.22
CA THR A 118 21.28 -2.59 1.32
C THR A 118 21.87 -1.30 1.88
N ASN A 119 22.20 -0.34 1.01
CA ASN A 119 22.77 0.94 1.44
C ASN A 119 21.77 1.91 2.10
N ARG A 120 20.49 1.54 2.19
CA ARG A 120 19.41 2.34 2.79
C ARG A 120 18.38 1.41 3.45
N PRO A 121 17.70 1.85 4.51
CA PRO A 121 16.62 1.07 5.08
C PRO A 121 15.51 0.79 4.05
N PHE A 122 14.92 -0.40 4.14
CA PHE A 122 13.74 -0.79 3.36
C PHE A 122 12.65 -1.32 4.29
N ILE A 123 11.42 -1.43 3.79
CA ILE A 123 10.27 -1.92 4.55
C ILE A 123 9.82 -3.26 4.00
N ILE A 124 9.61 -4.23 4.89
CA ILE A 124 8.83 -5.44 4.63
C ILE A 124 7.43 -5.22 5.20
N ASP A 125 6.42 -5.27 4.34
CA ASP A 125 5.02 -5.09 4.70
C ASP A 125 4.25 -6.40 4.46
N LEU A 126 3.72 -6.97 5.54
CA LEU A 126 2.85 -8.15 5.51
C LEU A 126 1.45 -7.74 5.96
N TYR A 127 0.48 -7.78 5.04
CA TYR A 127 -0.92 -7.48 5.32
C TYR A 127 -1.76 -8.75 5.15
N HIS A 128 -2.12 -9.37 6.26
CA HIS A 128 -2.94 -10.56 6.32
C HIS A 128 -4.43 -10.22 6.31
N VAL A 129 -5.18 -10.97 5.50
CA VAL A 129 -6.63 -11.04 5.53
C VAL A 129 -7.00 -12.50 5.81
N ASP A 130 -7.66 -12.76 6.92
CA ASP A 130 -8.25 -14.06 7.25
C ASP A 130 -9.78 -13.89 7.32
N SER A 131 -10.55 -14.55 6.45
CA SER A 131 -12.01 -14.39 6.39
C SER A 131 -12.78 -15.70 6.35
N ASN A 132 -14.03 -15.66 6.84
CA ASN A 132 -14.95 -16.80 6.75
C ASN A 132 -15.51 -16.98 5.32
N THR A 133 -15.56 -15.91 4.54
CA THR A 133 -16.11 -15.83 3.18
C THR A 133 -15.07 -15.38 2.16
N GLY A 134 -15.30 -15.66 0.88
CA GLY A 134 -14.40 -15.21 -0.19
C GLY A 134 -14.64 -13.74 -0.54
N HIS A 135 -13.56 -12.99 -0.78
CA HIS A 135 -13.61 -11.54 -1.08
C HIS A 135 -12.75 -11.19 -2.29
N GLN A 136 -13.08 -10.06 -2.94
CA GLN A 136 -12.10 -9.29 -3.70
C GLN A 136 -11.31 -8.44 -2.71
N MET A 137 -9.98 -8.38 -2.85
CA MET A 137 -9.12 -7.68 -1.91
C MET A 137 -8.22 -6.71 -2.67
N ASP A 138 -8.25 -5.43 -2.29
CA ASP A 138 -7.37 -4.40 -2.86
C ASP A 138 -6.40 -3.90 -1.79
N LEU A 139 -5.12 -3.76 -2.13
CA LEU A 139 -4.15 -2.99 -1.36
C LEU A 139 -3.65 -1.83 -2.23
N ASN A 140 -3.73 -0.63 -1.70
CA ASN A 140 -3.43 0.59 -2.45
C ASN A 140 -2.17 1.30 -1.93
N TYR A 141 -1.41 1.91 -2.84
CA TYR A 141 -0.23 2.72 -2.52
C TYR A 141 -0.29 4.05 -3.30
N PRO A 142 -0.72 5.16 -2.67
CA PRO A 142 -0.65 6.47 -3.31
C PRO A 142 0.80 6.93 -3.49
N PHE A 143 1.05 7.73 -4.53
CA PHE A 143 2.35 8.36 -4.80
C PHE A 143 2.20 9.62 -5.67
N PHE A 144 3.20 10.50 -5.66
CA PHE A 144 3.24 11.70 -6.51
C PHE A 144 4.33 11.66 -7.60
N GLY A 145 5.33 10.79 -7.46
CA GLY A 145 6.46 10.66 -8.37
C GLY A 145 6.15 10.14 -9.78
N ASP A 146 7.16 10.13 -10.62
CA ASP A 146 7.08 9.68 -12.02
C ASP A 146 7.25 8.17 -12.14
N ILE A 147 6.43 7.51 -12.94
CA ILE A 147 6.53 6.06 -13.16
C ILE A 147 7.74 5.78 -14.06
N ILE A 148 8.64 4.90 -13.61
CA ILE A 148 9.90 4.61 -14.28
C ILE A 148 9.91 3.23 -14.94
N ASP A 149 9.57 2.18 -14.18
CA ASP A 149 9.64 0.80 -14.66
C ASP A 149 8.58 -0.08 -14.00
N THR A 150 8.17 -1.13 -14.71
CA THR A 150 7.27 -2.17 -14.20
C THR A 150 7.79 -3.55 -14.60
N GLN A 151 7.79 -4.49 -13.65
CA GLN A 151 8.05 -5.91 -13.93
C GLN A 151 6.77 -6.72 -14.12
N PHE A 152 5.75 -6.07 -14.68
CA PHE A 152 4.49 -6.64 -15.10
C PHE A 152 4.05 -5.97 -16.40
N ASP A 153 3.26 -6.69 -17.20
CA ASP A 153 2.73 -6.14 -18.45
C ASP A 153 1.41 -5.42 -18.15
N TYR A 154 1.17 -4.29 -18.83
CA TYR A 154 -0.06 -3.53 -18.67
C TYR A 154 -0.57 -2.95 -19.98
N ASN A 155 -1.88 -2.75 -20.03
CA ASN A 155 -2.56 -2.04 -21.09
C ASN A 155 -3.02 -0.67 -20.57
N ARG A 156 -2.78 0.37 -21.36
CA ARG A 156 -3.33 1.71 -21.11
C ARG A 156 -4.58 1.89 -21.97
N PRO A 157 -5.77 1.99 -21.37
CA PRO A 157 -6.99 2.15 -22.14
C PRO A 157 -6.98 3.53 -22.84
N VAL A 158 -7.41 3.56 -24.11
CA VAL A 158 -7.52 4.83 -24.88
C VAL A 158 -8.54 5.76 -24.24
N ASN A 159 -9.67 5.19 -23.78
CA ASN A 159 -10.68 5.90 -23.02
C ASN A 159 -10.54 5.52 -21.55
N LYS A 160 -10.29 6.51 -20.70
CA LYS A 160 -10.20 6.28 -19.25
C LYS A 160 -11.54 5.78 -18.72
N THR A 161 -11.49 4.73 -17.92
CA THR A 161 -12.64 4.18 -17.21
C THR A 161 -12.55 4.49 -15.73
N VAL A 162 -13.69 4.60 -15.06
CA VAL A 162 -13.73 4.73 -13.60
C VAL A 162 -13.51 3.34 -12.97
N LEU A 163 -12.72 3.26 -11.89
CA LEU A 163 -12.31 2.00 -11.25
C LEU A 163 -13.49 1.25 -10.62
N GLY A 164 -14.47 1.98 -10.11
CA GLY A 164 -15.68 1.43 -9.51
C GLY A 164 -16.78 2.47 -9.37
N THR A 165 -17.82 2.17 -8.62
CA THR A 165 -19.07 2.96 -8.63
C THR A 165 -19.36 3.71 -7.33
N ASP A 166 -18.65 3.41 -6.23
CA ASP A 166 -18.94 3.97 -4.90
C ASP A 166 -17.71 3.87 -3.97
N ASN A 167 -17.82 4.36 -2.74
CA ASN A 167 -16.83 4.25 -1.65
C ASN A 167 -15.43 4.73 -2.05
N GLY A 168 -15.36 5.83 -2.79
CA GLY A 168 -14.12 6.43 -3.30
C GLY A 168 -13.64 5.86 -4.63
N TYR A 169 -14.03 4.64 -5.01
CA TYR A 169 -13.63 4.04 -6.30
C TYR A 169 -14.19 4.82 -7.49
N ASN A 170 -15.34 5.47 -7.30
CA ASN A 170 -15.95 6.36 -8.28
C ASN A 170 -15.13 7.63 -8.56
N HIS A 171 -14.09 7.91 -7.78
CA HIS A 171 -13.19 9.05 -7.99
C HIS A 171 -11.87 8.69 -8.66
N LEU A 172 -11.66 7.41 -8.98
CA LEU A 172 -10.42 6.90 -9.55
C LEU A 172 -10.58 6.55 -11.03
N GLU A 173 -9.80 7.20 -11.88
CA GLU A 173 -9.61 6.85 -13.28
C GLU A 173 -8.55 5.75 -13.41
N VAL A 174 -8.81 4.74 -14.24
CA VAL A 174 -7.83 3.69 -14.57
C VAL A 174 -6.90 4.20 -15.67
N LEU A 175 -5.64 4.45 -15.32
CA LEU A 175 -4.59 4.83 -16.27
C LEU A 175 -3.96 3.61 -16.95
N ALA A 176 -3.84 2.50 -16.21
CA ALA A 176 -3.36 1.23 -16.73
C ALA A 176 -3.96 0.06 -15.93
N LYS A 177 -4.18 -1.06 -16.62
CA LYS A 177 -4.50 -2.37 -16.01
C LYS A 177 -3.51 -3.40 -16.54
N GLY A 178 -2.90 -4.15 -15.63
CA GLY A 178 -1.88 -5.15 -15.92
C GLY A 178 -2.04 -6.44 -15.14
N SER A 179 -1.13 -7.36 -15.42
CA SER A 179 -1.05 -8.69 -14.82
C SER A 179 0.41 -9.10 -14.64
N PRO A 180 0.75 -9.91 -13.63
CA PRO A 180 2.11 -10.43 -13.45
C PRO A 180 2.61 -11.16 -14.70
N LYS A 181 3.92 -11.10 -14.93
CA LYS A 181 4.56 -11.85 -16.01
C LYS A 181 4.41 -13.36 -15.77
N PRO A 182 4.27 -14.18 -16.84
CA PRO A 182 4.22 -15.64 -16.69
C PRO A 182 5.44 -16.18 -15.96
N ASN A 183 5.22 -17.16 -15.08
CA ASN A 183 6.27 -17.81 -14.26
C ASN A 183 7.03 -16.87 -13.31
N SER A 184 6.54 -15.65 -13.06
CA SER A 184 7.07 -14.78 -12.01
C SER A 184 6.41 -15.07 -10.67
N THR A 185 7.16 -14.97 -9.57
CA THR A 185 6.62 -15.04 -8.20
C THR A 185 6.26 -13.68 -7.62
N ASN A 186 6.68 -12.60 -8.29
CA ASN A 186 6.47 -11.23 -7.86
C ASN A 186 6.27 -10.28 -9.03
N SER A 187 5.75 -9.10 -8.71
CA SER A 187 5.69 -7.95 -9.60
C SER A 187 6.39 -6.77 -8.92
N GLN A 188 6.99 -5.89 -9.71
CA GLN A 188 7.66 -4.70 -9.21
C GLN A 188 7.13 -3.45 -9.90
N PHE A 189 6.89 -2.40 -9.10
CA PHE A 189 6.51 -1.08 -9.57
C PHE A 189 7.55 -0.06 -9.08
N THR A 190 8.17 0.68 -10.01
CA THR A 190 9.23 1.64 -9.69
C THR A 190 8.83 3.05 -10.11
N PHE A 191 8.97 4.00 -9.18
CA PHE A 191 8.74 5.43 -9.44
C PHE A 191 9.87 6.31 -8.90
N LEU A 192 10.08 7.47 -9.53
CA LEU A 192 11.06 8.48 -9.15
C LEU A 192 10.36 9.61 -8.40
N GLN A 193 10.80 9.89 -7.19
CA GLN A 193 10.32 11.04 -6.41
C GLN A 193 11.47 11.63 -5.59
N ALA A 194 11.49 12.95 -5.42
CA ALA A 194 12.50 13.59 -4.58
C ALA A 194 13.94 13.12 -4.88
N GLN A 195 14.31 13.06 -6.18
CA GLN A 195 15.64 12.64 -6.65
C GLN A 195 16.03 11.19 -6.31
N ARG A 196 15.11 10.35 -5.82
CA ARG A 196 15.34 8.94 -5.51
C ARG A 196 14.31 8.04 -6.19
N PHE A 197 14.73 6.82 -6.50
CA PHE A 197 13.83 5.80 -7.01
C PHE A 197 13.26 5.02 -5.82
N TYR A 198 12.01 4.60 -5.97
CA TYR A 198 11.32 3.77 -5.00
C TYR A 198 10.69 2.61 -5.74
N SER A 199 11.00 1.39 -5.31
CA SER A 199 10.40 0.16 -5.84
C SER A 199 9.51 -0.48 -4.81
N ILE A 200 8.30 -0.86 -5.23
CA ILE A 200 7.39 -1.73 -4.48
C ILE A 200 7.42 -3.10 -5.16
N THR A 201 8.12 -4.06 -4.55
CA THR A 201 8.17 -5.46 -5.00
C THR A 201 7.13 -6.24 -4.23
N SER A 202 6.17 -6.84 -4.92
CA SER A 202 5.01 -7.52 -4.30
C SER A 202 4.95 -8.97 -4.73
N VAL A 203 4.71 -9.91 -3.81
CA VAL A 203 4.36 -11.29 -4.19
C VAL A 203 3.05 -11.25 -4.96
N THR A 204 3.02 -11.88 -6.13
CA THR A 204 1.86 -11.89 -7.01
C THR A 204 1.73 -13.24 -7.70
N ASP A 205 0.51 -13.66 -7.98
CA ASP A 205 0.21 -14.87 -8.74
C ASP A 205 -0.48 -14.55 -10.08
N PRO A 206 -0.65 -15.51 -11.01
CA PRO A 206 -1.25 -15.23 -12.32
C PRO A 206 -2.67 -14.67 -12.30
N SER A 207 -3.38 -14.75 -11.18
CA SER A 207 -4.71 -14.16 -10.99
C SER A 207 -4.67 -12.72 -10.47
N THR A 208 -3.56 -12.27 -9.88
CA THR A 208 -3.43 -10.90 -9.37
C THR A 208 -3.62 -9.88 -10.50
N GLU A 209 -4.45 -8.87 -10.24
CA GLU A 209 -4.64 -7.73 -11.14
C GLU A 209 -3.87 -6.51 -10.59
N LEU A 210 -3.16 -5.81 -11.46
CA LEU A 210 -2.35 -4.64 -11.10
C LEU A 210 -2.91 -3.40 -11.79
N PHE A 211 -3.11 -2.32 -11.03
CA PHE A 211 -3.68 -1.09 -11.57
C PHE A 211 -2.76 0.10 -11.27
N ILE A 212 -2.70 1.01 -12.23
CA ILE A 212 -2.28 2.38 -11.99
C ILE A 212 -3.53 3.24 -12.13
N THR A 213 -3.92 3.90 -11.05
CA THR A 213 -5.10 4.76 -11.01
C THR A 213 -4.71 6.19 -10.75
N GLN A 214 -5.65 7.11 -10.99
CA GLN A 214 -5.49 8.52 -10.66
C GLN A 214 -6.81 9.11 -10.19
N THR A 215 -6.77 9.96 -9.18
CA THR A 215 -7.92 10.81 -8.83
C THR A 215 -8.35 11.73 -9.98
N GLY A 216 -9.65 12.02 -10.06
CA GLY A 216 -10.22 12.98 -11.01
C GLY A 216 -11.53 12.52 -11.65
N ALA A 217 -11.88 11.24 -11.53
CA ALA A 217 -13.20 10.79 -11.95
C ALA A 217 -14.29 11.45 -11.08
N ASN A 218 -15.42 11.80 -11.69
CA ASN A 218 -16.55 12.44 -11.00
C ASN A 218 -16.16 13.67 -10.15
N ASP A 219 -15.15 14.44 -10.59
CA ASP A 219 -14.70 15.69 -9.96
C ASP A 219 -14.89 16.89 -10.92
N PRO A 220 -16.13 17.31 -11.19
CA PRO A 220 -16.41 18.37 -12.15
C PRO A 220 -15.90 19.76 -11.73
N GLU A 221 -15.58 19.96 -10.45
CA GLU A 221 -15.14 21.24 -9.89
C GLU A 221 -13.61 21.32 -9.69
N PHE A 222 -12.86 20.28 -10.13
CA PHE A 222 -11.41 20.17 -9.90
C PHE A 222 -11.05 20.37 -8.42
N ASN A 223 -11.73 19.62 -7.55
CA ASN A 223 -11.56 19.65 -6.10
C ASN A 223 -10.47 18.69 -5.63
N LEU A 224 -10.24 17.60 -6.33
CA LEU A 224 -9.27 16.57 -5.97
C LEU A 224 -7.89 16.90 -6.54
N ASN A 225 -6.86 16.78 -5.70
CA ASN A 225 -5.47 16.75 -6.18
C ASN A 225 -5.29 15.60 -7.17
N LEU A 226 -4.48 15.80 -8.22
CA LEU A 226 -4.05 14.71 -9.10
C LEU A 226 -3.04 13.84 -8.36
N GLN A 227 -3.50 12.72 -7.82
CA GLN A 227 -2.70 11.74 -7.11
C GLN A 227 -2.84 10.41 -7.83
N ARG A 228 -1.70 9.77 -8.13
CA ARG A 228 -1.69 8.44 -8.69
C ARG A 228 -1.61 7.40 -7.58
N GLN A 229 -2.11 6.21 -7.87
CA GLN A 229 -1.97 5.09 -6.96
C GLN A 229 -1.55 3.83 -7.72
N TYR A 230 -0.72 3.02 -7.06
CA TYR A 230 -0.44 1.64 -7.46
C TYR A 230 -1.33 0.73 -6.61
N LEU A 231 -2.23 0.01 -7.28
CA LEU A 231 -3.21 -0.85 -6.62
C LEU A 231 -2.98 -2.30 -7.03
N ILE A 232 -2.89 -3.16 -6.02
CA ILE A 232 -2.76 -4.61 -6.15
C ILE A 232 -4.10 -5.21 -5.78
N ARG A 233 -4.73 -5.92 -6.71
CA ARG A 233 -6.03 -6.56 -6.52
C ARG A 233 -5.89 -8.07 -6.59
N GLN A 234 -6.31 -8.73 -5.52
CA GLN A 234 -6.64 -10.16 -5.58
C GLN A 234 -8.12 -10.31 -5.99
N PRO A 235 -8.43 -11.01 -7.09
CA PRO A 235 -9.81 -11.23 -7.52
C PRO A 235 -10.68 -11.94 -6.48
N SER A 236 -11.99 -11.83 -6.68
CA SER A 236 -12.97 -12.44 -5.78
C SER A 236 -12.82 -13.95 -5.68
N GLY A 237 -12.98 -14.49 -4.47
CA GLY A 237 -13.06 -15.93 -4.19
C GLY A 237 -12.10 -16.43 -3.13
N SER A 238 -11.02 -15.68 -2.86
CA SER A 238 -10.07 -16.00 -1.80
C SER A 238 -10.65 -15.66 -0.43
N LYS A 239 -10.62 -16.62 0.49
CA LYS A 239 -10.98 -16.39 1.90
C LYS A 239 -9.85 -15.75 2.68
N ASN A 240 -8.64 -16.23 2.41
CA ASN A 240 -7.43 -15.78 3.08
C ASN A 240 -6.44 -15.31 2.01
N HIS A 241 -5.72 -14.24 2.30
CA HIS A 241 -4.64 -13.74 1.45
C HIS A 241 -3.65 -12.96 2.31
N THR A 242 -2.38 -12.98 1.92
CA THR A 242 -1.34 -12.15 2.54
C THR A 242 -0.71 -11.31 1.45
N PHE A 243 -0.90 -9.99 1.50
CA PHE A 243 -0.11 -9.09 0.68
C PHE A 243 1.29 -9.02 1.29
N VAL A 244 2.30 -9.39 0.50
CA VAL A 244 3.70 -9.36 0.90
C VAL A 244 4.44 -8.41 0.00
N ASN A 245 4.93 -7.31 0.57
CA ASN A 245 5.56 -6.23 -0.18
C ASN A 245 6.91 -5.84 0.42
N ILE A 246 7.86 -5.48 -0.44
CA ILE A 246 9.09 -4.79 -0.10
C ILE A 246 9.04 -3.39 -0.70
N ILE A 247 9.25 -2.37 0.13
CA ILE A 247 9.33 -0.96 -0.29
C ILE A 247 10.79 -0.52 -0.13
N GLU A 248 11.47 -0.34 -1.25
CA GLU A 248 12.91 -0.06 -1.31
C GLU A 248 13.17 1.35 -1.85
N PRO A 249 13.80 2.25 -1.07
CA PRO A 249 14.43 3.45 -1.60
C PRO A 249 15.81 3.11 -2.20
N HIS A 250 16.03 3.45 -3.47
CA HIS A 250 17.29 3.19 -4.15
C HIS A 250 17.70 4.29 -5.13
N GLY A 251 18.95 4.20 -5.57
CA GLY A 251 19.53 5.10 -6.54
C GLY A 251 19.54 6.57 -6.15
N PHE A 252 19.88 7.40 -7.12
CA PHE A 252 19.80 8.85 -7.04
C PHE A 252 19.81 9.45 -8.45
N PHE A 253 18.98 10.46 -8.67
CA PHE A 253 18.98 11.29 -9.87
C PHE A 253 19.36 12.72 -9.51
N ASN A 254 20.51 13.18 -10.01
CA ASN A 254 20.96 14.55 -9.82
C ASN A 254 20.69 15.36 -11.11
N PRO A 255 19.68 16.24 -11.14
CA PRO A 255 19.38 17.03 -12.33
C PRO A 255 20.42 18.14 -12.60
N ILE A 256 21.19 18.57 -11.59
CA ILE A 256 22.20 19.62 -11.75
C ILE A 256 23.46 19.05 -12.41
N GLN A 257 23.86 17.85 -12.01
CA GLN A 257 25.02 17.15 -12.57
C GLN A 257 24.67 16.26 -13.77
N GLU A 258 23.39 16.13 -14.08
CA GLU A 258 22.86 15.25 -15.15
C GLU A 258 23.28 13.77 -14.97
N THR A 259 23.33 13.29 -13.73
CA THR A 259 23.75 11.91 -13.41
C THR A 259 22.63 11.08 -12.81
N VAL A 260 22.63 9.79 -13.15
CA VAL A 260 21.78 8.76 -12.55
C VAL A 260 22.66 7.66 -11.95
N THR A 261 22.37 7.24 -10.73
CA THR A 261 23.05 6.12 -10.06
C THR A 261 22.03 5.11 -9.57
N PHE A 262 22.32 3.81 -9.76
CA PHE A 262 21.50 2.66 -9.33
C PHE A 262 19.97 2.81 -9.54
N PRO A 263 19.49 3.07 -10.76
CA PRO A 263 18.06 3.31 -11.04
C PRO A 263 17.20 2.04 -11.03
N LYS A 264 17.80 0.87 -10.86
CA LYS A 264 17.09 -0.42 -10.76
C LYS A 264 17.08 -0.86 -9.31
N SER A 265 15.96 -1.45 -8.89
CA SER A 265 15.83 -2.14 -7.60
C SER A 265 16.91 -3.21 -7.45
N ALA A 266 17.42 -3.36 -6.23
CA ALA A 266 18.33 -4.46 -5.90
C ALA A 266 17.58 -5.79 -5.70
N PHE A 267 16.28 -5.72 -5.38
CA PHE A 267 15.39 -6.87 -5.21
C PHE A 267 14.88 -7.38 -6.56
N SER A 268 14.94 -8.70 -6.77
CA SER A 268 14.55 -9.34 -8.04
C SER A 268 13.49 -10.42 -7.87
N GLU A 269 13.72 -11.35 -6.93
CA GLU A 269 12.79 -12.42 -6.59
C GLU A 269 12.24 -12.21 -5.19
N LEU A 270 10.93 -12.39 -5.03
CA LEU A 270 10.23 -12.36 -3.75
C LEU A 270 9.22 -13.50 -3.71
N THR A 271 9.26 -14.30 -2.65
CA THR A 271 8.30 -15.38 -2.38
C THR A 271 7.83 -15.34 -0.95
N HIS A 272 6.65 -15.93 -0.71
CA HIS A 272 6.07 -16.08 0.61
C HIS A 272 5.52 -17.49 0.74
N GLU A 273 5.74 -18.07 1.91
CA GLU A 273 5.06 -19.27 2.35
C GLU A 273 4.74 -19.18 3.85
N GLN A 274 3.73 -19.94 4.26
CA GLN A 274 3.39 -20.08 5.67
C GLN A 274 3.87 -21.45 6.16
N GLN A 275 4.71 -21.44 7.21
CA GLN A 275 5.17 -22.65 7.89
C GLN A 275 4.64 -22.66 9.33
N GLY A 276 3.52 -23.35 9.55
CA GLY A 276 2.82 -23.31 10.84
C GLY A 276 2.37 -21.89 11.19
N ASP A 277 2.85 -21.37 12.32
CA ASP A 277 2.56 -20.02 12.79
C ASP A 277 3.57 -18.96 12.30
N TYR A 278 4.39 -19.28 11.29
CA TYR A 278 5.40 -18.37 10.77
C TYR A 278 5.11 -17.97 9.33
N ASP A 279 5.20 -16.68 9.04
CA ASP A 279 5.40 -16.17 7.68
C ASP A 279 6.90 -16.27 7.36
N VAL A 280 7.21 -16.84 6.21
CA VAL A 280 8.55 -17.03 5.69
C VAL A 280 8.61 -16.27 4.37
N VAL A 281 9.34 -15.17 4.36
CA VAL A 281 9.52 -14.31 3.18
C VAL A 281 10.95 -14.48 2.70
N THR A 282 11.10 -14.99 1.48
CA THR A 282 12.42 -15.14 0.85
C THR A 282 12.56 -14.09 -0.25
N PHE A 283 13.68 -13.40 -0.27
CA PHE A 283 13.98 -12.44 -1.32
C PHE A 283 15.44 -12.48 -1.75
N LYS A 284 15.70 -12.13 -3.02
CA LYS A 284 17.04 -12.02 -3.58
C LYS A 284 17.49 -10.58 -3.70
N ILE A 285 18.73 -10.32 -3.34
CA ILE A 285 19.44 -9.07 -3.62
C ILE A 285 20.75 -9.43 -4.30
N GLY A 286 20.89 -9.06 -5.57
CA GLY A 286 21.98 -9.56 -6.41
C GLY A 286 21.92 -11.09 -6.54
N GLU A 287 23.00 -11.77 -6.13
CA GLU A 287 23.09 -13.25 -6.13
C GLU A 287 22.75 -13.88 -4.77
N GLU A 288 22.61 -13.05 -3.73
CA GLU A 288 22.40 -13.51 -2.35
C GLU A 288 20.92 -13.72 -2.05
N ASN A 289 20.63 -14.76 -1.25
CA ASN A 289 19.28 -15.07 -0.78
C ASN A 289 19.14 -14.67 0.69
N TYR A 290 18.08 -13.93 0.98
CA TYR A 290 17.74 -13.50 2.33
C TYR A 290 16.43 -14.11 2.76
N LEU A 291 16.33 -14.36 4.06
CA LEU A 291 15.14 -14.88 4.69
C LEU A 291 14.68 -13.95 5.82
N TYR A 292 13.43 -13.53 5.75
CA TYR A 292 12.73 -12.87 6.84
C TYR A 292 11.66 -13.81 7.39
N THR A 293 11.61 -13.94 8.71
CA THR A 293 10.58 -14.74 9.38
C THR A 293 9.83 -13.90 10.40
N LEU A 294 8.50 -14.04 10.40
CA LEU A 294 7.62 -13.39 11.36
C LEU A 294 6.75 -14.44 12.04
N SER A 295 6.75 -14.47 13.37
CA SER A 295 5.77 -15.27 14.10
C SER A 295 4.41 -14.57 14.12
N ARG A 296 3.37 -15.27 13.68
CA ARG A 296 1.95 -14.89 13.83
C ARG A 296 1.42 -15.12 15.25
N SER A 297 2.21 -15.78 16.12
CA SER A 297 1.84 -16.04 17.51
C SER A 297 2.23 -14.88 18.44
N VAL A 298 1.29 -14.42 19.26
CA VAL A 298 1.50 -13.33 20.25
C VAL A 298 2.47 -13.76 21.37
N MET A 299 2.83 -15.06 21.46
CA MET A 299 3.60 -15.66 22.55
C MET A 299 5.00 -16.15 22.14
N ALA A 300 5.42 -16.01 20.88
CA ALA A 300 6.77 -16.42 20.51
C ALA A 300 7.79 -15.35 20.93
N LYS A 301 8.60 -15.68 21.94
CA LYS A 301 9.92 -15.08 22.11
C LYS A 301 10.76 -15.46 20.89
N THR A 302 10.78 -14.61 19.86
CA THR A 302 11.70 -14.77 18.73
C THR A 302 13.11 -14.48 19.25
N ILE A 303 13.97 -15.50 19.25
CA ILE A 303 15.41 -15.31 19.32
C ILE A 303 15.83 -14.90 17.90
N ILE A 304 16.09 -13.61 17.70
CA ILE A 304 16.75 -13.14 16.48
C ILE A 304 18.24 -13.40 16.70
N GLN A 305 18.84 -14.25 15.85
CA GLN A 305 20.30 -14.40 15.76
C GLN A 305 20.75 -13.85 14.41
#